data_AF-A0A4Y8R6Z6-F1
#
_entry.id   AF-A0A4Y8R6Z6-F1
#
_cell.length_a   1.000
_cell.length_b   1.000
_cell.length_c   1.000
_cell.angle_alpha   90.00
_cell.angle_beta   90.00
_cell.angle_gamma   90.00
#
_symmetry.space_group_name_H-M   'P 1'
#
loop_
_entity.id
_entity.type
_entity.pdbx_description
1 polymer ?
#
loop_
_entity_poly.entity_id
_entity_poly.type
_entity_poly.pdbx_seq_one_letter_code
_entity_poly.pdbx_strand_id
1 'polypeptide(L)'
;MTIRGRDRIADWIETMLLVRGTRPLGLDPLNAFLEARHGLEAQMVSTGVREMARREGLLGDRYPFRVNEFAVRANPDAASSSYVTVALMAPGNPVREYLGAAPDESMAVIFENVVAEATSRIWGDAGHALRFGWPSDIGRPPEFDLAIRWLAQQIGVDVGQGYRQPRRKDGGVDVVAWRPFPDGRSGFPVVLVQCTLQENLLAKGMDVDTRLWGSWLAMDVDPTTALATPTALAAGTIWNELALKYMVLDRIRIVGLAAPSVTDELAQGWVTGAINDLQEHMEEVGEL
;
A
#
# COMPACT_ATOMS: atom_id res chain seq x y z
N MET A 1 -22.08 -9.69 3.43
CA MET A 1 -21.14 -8.54 3.48
C MET A 1 -21.75 -7.38 2.71
N THR A 2 -21.68 -6.14 3.21
CA THR A 2 -22.28 -4.98 2.53
C THR A 2 -21.19 -4.17 1.83
N ILE A 3 -21.12 -4.26 0.50
CA ILE A 3 -20.20 -3.47 -0.31
C ILE A 3 -20.73 -2.03 -0.36
N ARG A 4 -19.95 -1.05 0.12
CA ARG A 4 -20.33 0.36 0.15
C ARG A 4 -19.22 1.27 -0.35
N GLY A 5 -19.61 2.27 -1.13
CA GLY A 5 -18.71 3.28 -1.68
C GLY A 5 -18.06 2.82 -2.99
N ARG A 6 -17.83 3.79 -3.89
CA ARG A 6 -17.30 3.52 -5.23
C ARG A 6 -15.94 2.81 -5.23
N ASP A 7 -15.08 3.13 -4.26
CA ASP A 7 -13.75 2.53 -4.16
C ASP A 7 -13.80 1.04 -3.81
N ARG A 8 -14.67 0.65 -2.88
CA ARG A 8 -14.87 -0.77 -2.56
C ARG A 8 -15.52 -1.50 -3.72
N ILE A 9 -16.52 -0.90 -4.39
CA ILE A 9 -17.14 -1.53 -5.57
C ILE A 9 -16.10 -1.74 -6.68
N ALA A 10 -15.21 -0.77 -6.93
CA ALA A 10 -14.12 -0.92 -7.88
C ALA A 10 -13.17 -2.06 -7.48
N ASP A 11 -12.78 -2.14 -6.21
CA ASP A 11 -11.90 -3.22 -5.71
C ASP A 11 -12.55 -4.61 -5.87
N TRP A 12 -13.87 -4.71 -5.70
CA TRP A 12 -14.63 -5.94 -5.97
C TRP A 12 -14.59 -6.33 -7.45
N ILE A 13 -14.84 -5.38 -8.35
CA ILE A 13 -14.79 -5.63 -9.81
C ILE A 13 -13.37 -6.02 -10.22
N GLU A 14 -12.36 -5.31 -9.75
CA GLU A 14 -10.94 -5.60 -10.01
C GLU A 14 -10.57 -7.03 -9.57
N THR A 15 -10.94 -7.43 -8.36
CA THR A 15 -10.68 -8.77 -7.87
C THR A 15 -11.42 -9.85 -8.66
N MET A 16 -12.69 -9.63 -9.02
CA MET A 16 -13.44 -10.57 -9.89
C MET A 16 -12.75 -10.77 -11.25
N LEU A 17 -12.20 -9.71 -11.83
CA LEU A 17 -11.48 -9.78 -13.11
C LEU A 17 -10.18 -10.58 -13.01
N LEU A 18 -9.51 -10.57 -11.84
CA LEU A 18 -8.33 -11.39 -11.62
C LEU A 18 -8.69 -12.88 -11.61
N VAL A 19 -9.78 -13.25 -10.93
CA VAL A 19 -10.22 -14.63 -10.80
C VAL A 19 -10.79 -15.18 -12.11
N ARG A 20 -11.61 -14.40 -12.82
CA ARG A 20 -12.19 -14.80 -14.12
C ARG A 20 -11.16 -14.84 -15.26
N GLY A 21 -10.03 -14.16 -15.09
CA GLY A 21 -8.98 -14.03 -16.09
C GLY A 21 -9.23 -12.92 -17.12
N THR A 22 -8.50 -12.99 -18.25
CA THR A 22 -8.30 -11.85 -19.18
C THR A 22 -9.47 -11.58 -20.15
N ARG A 23 -10.52 -12.40 -20.13
CA ARG A 23 -11.66 -12.24 -21.03
C ARG A 23 -12.45 -10.98 -20.64
N PRO A 24 -12.79 -10.09 -21.60
CA PRO A 24 -13.65 -8.95 -21.31
C PRO A 24 -14.95 -9.35 -20.62
N LEU A 25 -15.38 -8.56 -19.64
CA LEU A 25 -16.67 -8.68 -18.96
C LEU A 25 -17.54 -7.49 -19.36
N GLY A 26 -18.62 -7.76 -20.09
CA GLY A 26 -19.59 -6.74 -20.45
C GLY A 26 -20.28 -6.16 -19.22
N LEU A 27 -20.69 -4.89 -19.29
CA LEU A 27 -21.35 -4.22 -18.17
C LEU A 27 -22.69 -4.85 -17.79
N ASP A 28 -23.47 -5.36 -18.74
CA ASP A 28 -24.75 -6.01 -18.44
C ASP A 28 -24.57 -7.30 -17.62
N PRO A 29 -23.70 -8.27 -18.03
CA PRO A 29 -23.35 -9.41 -17.17
C PRO A 29 -22.78 -9.00 -15.81
N LEU A 30 -21.95 -7.95 -15.75
CA LEU A 30 -21.37 -7.46 -14.49
C LEU A 30 -22.47 -6.94 -13.55
N ASN A 31 -23.40 -6.14 -14.06
CA ASN A 31 -24.54 -5.63 -13.30
C ASN A 31 -25.40 -6.78 -12.79
N ALA A 32 -25.78 -7.71 -13.66
CA ALA A 32 -26.60 -8.86 -13.29
C ALA A 32 -25.94 -9.71 -12.19
N PHE A 33 -24.62 -9.92 -12.28
CA PHE A 33 -23.86 -10.64 -11.26
C PHE A 33 -23.87 -9.92 -9.91
N LEU A 34 -23.49 -8.64 -9.88
CA LEU A 34 -23.36 -7.88 -8.63
C LEU A 34 -24.73 -7.59 -7.99
N GLU A 35 -25.79 -7.44 -8.78
CA GLU A 35 -27.16 -7.36 -8.29
C GLU A 35 -27.59 -8.68 -7.66
N ALA A 36 -27.44 -9.80 -8.37
CA ALA A 36 -27.86 -11.11 -7.88
C ALA A 36 -27.11 -11.52 -6.60
N ARG A 37 -25.81 -11.22 -6.51
CA ARG A 37 -24.97 -11.70 -5.41
C ARG A 37 -24.86 -10.75 -4.23
N HIS A 38 -24.84 -9.45 -4.50
CA HIS A 38 -24.57 -8.42 -3.48
C HIS A 38 -25.68 -7.38 -3.35
N GLY A 39 -26.75 -7.48 -4.14
CA GLY A 39 -27.84 -6.51 -4.15
C GLY A 39 -27.40 -5.12 -4.61
N LEU A 40 -26.34 -5.03 -5.42
CA LEU A 40 -25.86 -3.75 -5.93
C LEU A 40 -26.70 -3.32 -7.14
N GLU A 41 -27.31 -2.15 -7.04
CA GLU A 41 -28.00 -1.52 -8.16
C GLU A 41 -27.02 -1.13 -9.28
N ALA A 42 -27.47 -1.15 -10.54
CA ALA A 42 -26.64 -0.81 -11.70
C ALA A 42 -25.97 0.58 -11.59
N GLN A 43 -26.63 1.56 -10.95
CA GLN A 43 -26.04 2.87 -10.71
C GLN A 43 -24.83 2.81 -9.76
N MET A 44 -24.87 1.93 -8.76
CA MET A 44 -23.75 1.71 -7.83
C MET A 44 -22.58 1.05 -8.57
N VAL A 45 -22.84 0.02 -9.36
CA VAL A 45 -21.81 -0.63 -10.20
C VAL A 45 -21.16 0.38 -11.15
N SER A 46 -21.96 1.24 -11.79
CA SER A 46 -21.46 2.34 -12.64
C SER A 46 -20.55 3.33 -11.88
N THR A 47 -20.78 3.58 -10.59
CA THR A 47 -19.84 4.39 -9.79
C THR A 47 -18.49 3.70 -9.59
N GLY A 48 -18.49 2.38 -9.37
CA GLY A 48 -17.26 1.58 -9.29
C GLY A 48 -16.49 1.54 -10.61
N VAL A 49 -17.17 1.30 -11.73
CA VAL A 49 -16.55 1.31 -13.07
C VAL A 49 -15.95 2.68 -13.41
N ARG A 50 -16.63 3.78 -13.05
CA ARG A 50 -16.06 5.14 -13.21
C ARG A 50 -14.83 5.37 -12.33
N GLU A 51 -14.82 4.80 -11.12
CA GLU A 51 -13.65 4.85 -10.26
C GLU A 51 -12.48 4.05 -10.86
N MET A 52 -12.73 2.87 -11.44
CA MET A 52 -11.72 2.13 -12.21
C MET A 52 -11.16 2.95 -13.38
N ALA A 53 -12.03 3.60 -14.17
CA ALA A 53 -11.59 4.46 -15.28
C ALA A 53 -10.75 5.65 -14.80
N ARG A 54 -11.08 6.22 -13.63
CA ARG A 54 -10.29 7.28 -13.00
C ARG A 54 -8.91 6.77 -12.62
N ARG A 55 -8.82 5.57 -12.03
CA ARG A 55 -7.55 4.91 -11.66
C ARG A 55 -6.70 4.62 -12.90
N GLU A 56 -7.31 4.12 -13.97
CA GLU A 56 -6.66 3.94 -15.28
C GLU A 56 -6.08 5.26 -15.80
N GLY A 57 -6.86 6.35 -15.76
CA GLY A 57 -6.39 7.67 -16.21
C GLY A 57 -5.24 8.24 -15.37
N LEU A 58 -5.15 7.92 -14.09
CA LEU A 58 -4.09 8.42 -13.19
C LEU A 58 -2.80 7.60 -13.25
N LEU A 59 -2.93 6.28 -13.40
CA LEU A 59 -1.81 5.34 -13.31
C LEU A 59 -1.31 4.86 -14.68
N GLY A 60 -2.10 5.05 -15.74
CA GLY A 60 -1.78 4.61 -17.09
C GLY A 60 -1.46 3.12 -17.13
N ASP A 61 -0.27 2.78 -17.65
CA ASP A 61 0.18 1.39 -17.76
C ASP A 61 0.42 0.70 -16.42
N ARG A 62 0.52 1.45 -15.32
CA ARG A 62 0.64 0.87 -13.97
C ARG A 62 -0.69 0.38 -13.40
N TYR A 63 -1.81 0.74 -14.03
CA TYR A 63 -3.10 0.17 -13.72
C TYR A 63 -3.32 -1.08 -14.59
N PRO A 64 -3.47 -2.27 -13.99
CA PRO A 64 -3.47 -3.54 -14.71
C PRO A 64 -4.85 -3.91 -15.29
N PHE A 65 -5.81 -2.98 -15.25
CA PHE A 65 -7.14 -3.17 -15.81
C PHE A 65 -7.38 -2.17 -16.94
N ARG A 66 -8.31 -2.50 -17.83
CA ARG A 66 -8.76 -1.62 -18.92
C ARG A 66 -10.26 -1.46 -18.82
N VAL A 67 -10.70 -0.20 -18.88
CA VAL A 67 -12.11 0.17 -18.84
C VAL A 67 -12.49 0.81 -20.16
N ASN A 68 -13.57 0.35 -20.76
CA ASN A 68 -14.21 1.03 -21.89
C ASN A 68 -15.71 1.17 -21.64
N GLU A 69 -16.43 1.78 -22.58
CA GLU A 69 -17.87 2.07 -22.44
C GLU A 69 -18.75 0.83 -22.28
N PHE A 70 -18.27 -0.35 -22.70
CA PHE A 70 -19.09 -1.57 -22.79
C PHE A 70 -18.60 -2.71 -21.91
N ALA A 71 -17.33 -2.70 -21.50
CA ALA A 71 -16.70 -3.80 -20.80
C ALA A 71 -15.48 -3.36 -19.98
N VAL A 72 -15.15 -4.21 -19.01
CA VAL A 72 -13.92 -4.15 -18.21
C VAL A 72 -13.10 -5.43 -18.42
N ARG A 73 -11.78 -5.35 -18.30
CA ARG A 73 -10.89 -6.53 -18.36
C ARG A 73 -9.60 -6.33 -17.56
N ALA A 74 -9.02 -7.43 -17.09
CA ALA A 74 -7.65 -7.48 -16.61
C ALA A 74 -6.65 -7.64 -17.77
N ASN A 75 -5.46 -7.08 -17.63
CA ASN A 75 -4.32 -7.37 -18.49
C ASN A 75 -3.79 -8.79 -18.22
N PRO A 76 -3.12 -9.45 -19.20
CA PRO A 76 -2.56 -10.79 -19.00
C PRO A 76 -1.58 -10.93 -17.85
N ASP A 77 -0.88 -9.86 -17.52
CA ASP A 77 0.11 -9.75 -16.46
C ASP A 77 -0.44 -9.04 -15.20
N ALA A 78 -1.76 -8.90 -15.07
CA ALA A 78 -2.34 -8.14 -13.96
C ALA A 78 -1.89 -8.65 -12.58
N ALA A 79 -1.84 -9.97 -12.40
CA ALA A 79 -1.46 -10.61 -11.14
C ALA A 79 -0.01 -10.34 -10.72
N SER A 80 0.89 -9.99 -11.64
CA SER A 80 2.28 -9.66 -11.31
C SER A 80 2.51 -8.16 -11.03
N SER A 81 1.45 -7.35 -11.09
CA SER A 81 1.56 -5.91 -10.88
C SER A 81 1.64 -5.55 -9.38
N SER A 82 2.41 -4.49 -9.09
CA SER A 82 2.41 -3.85 -7.76
C SER A 82 1.03 -3.32 -7.38
N TYR A 83 0.22 -2.90 -8.35
CA TYR A 83 -1.16 -2.51 -8.11
C TYR A 83 -1.98 -3.63 -7.48
N VAL A 84 -1.97 -4.82 -8.09
CA VAL A 84 -2.73 -5.97 -7.56
C VAL A 84 -2.19 -6.37 -6.21
N THR A 85 -0.86 -6.46 -6.06
CA THR A 85 -0.24 -6.80 -4.77
C THR A 85 -0.75 -5.90 -3.65
N VAL A 86 -0.73 -4.58 -3.85
CA VAL A 86 -1.22 -3.63 -2.85
C VAL A 86 -2.75 -3.70 -2.70
N ALA A 87 -3.50 -3.87 -3.80
CA ALA A 87 -4.96 -3.90 -3.78
C ALA A 87 -5.52 -5.06 -2.96
N LEU A 88 -4.95 -6.27 -3.10
CA LEU A 88 -5.42 -7.46 -2.37
C LEU A 88 -5.18 -7.37 -0.85
N MET A 89 -4.25 -6.53 -0.41
CA MET A 89 -3.96 -6.27 1.01
C MET A 89 -4.91 -5.26 1.65
N ALA A 90 -5.72 -4.56 0.83
CA ALA A 90 -6.60 -3.51 1.31
C ALA A 90 -7.73 -4.06 2.18
N PRO A 91 -7.98 -3.48 3.37
CA PRO A 91 -9.17 -3.80 4.15
C PRO A 91 -10.46 -3.63 3.32
N GLY A 92 -11.34 -4.63 3.37
CA GLY A 92 -12.57 -4.66 2.58
C GLY A 92 -12.41 -5.17 1.15
N ASN A 93 -11.20 -5.52 0.70
CA ASN A 93 -11.00 -6.28 -0.54
C ASN A 93 -11.59 -7.70 -0.39
N PRO A 94 -12.18 -8.31 -1.44
CA PRO A 94 -12.76 -9.66 -1.36
C PRO A 94 -11.79 -10.72 -0.81
N VAL A 95 -10.50 -10.66 -1.14
CA VAL A 95 -9.50 -11.60 -0.58
C VAL A 95 -9.48 -11.53 0.94
N ARG A 96 -9.47 -10.32 1.51
CA ARG A 96 -9.45 -10.10 2.96
C ARG A 96 -10.75 -10.53 3.64
N GLU A 97 -11.87 -10.43 2.95
CA GLU A 97 -13.21 -10.62 3.52
C GLU A 97 -13.71 -12.06 3.39
N TYR A 98 -13.45 -12.72 2.26
CA TYR A 98 -13.86 -14.11 2.03
C TYR A 98 -12.91 -15.11 2.66
N LEU A 99 -11.60 -14.89 2.54
CA LEU A 99 -10.62 -15.82 3.11
C LEU A 99 -10.41 -15.60 4.61
N GLY A 100 -11.04 -14.57 5.19
CA GLY A 100 -10.79 -14.16 6.57
C GLY A 100 -9.32 -13.88 6.84
N ALA A 101 -8.56 -13.54 5.79
CA ALA A 101 -7.11 -13.36 5.82
C ALA A 101 -6.78 -12.12 6.65
N ALA A 102 -6.68 -12.29 7.97
CA ALA A 102 -6.12 -11.28 8.84
C ALA A 102 -4.70 -10.95 8.36
N PRO A 103 -4.27 -9.67 8.44
CA PRO A 103 -2.90 -9.33 8.09
C PRO A 103 -1.95 -10.10 8.99
N ASP A 104 -1.08 -10.87 8.37
CA ASP A 104 0.00 -11.60 9.02
C ASP A 104 1.32 -10.85 8.83
N GLU A 105 2.40 -11.45 9.35
CA GLU A 105 3.74 -10.89 9.24
C GLU A 105 4.22 -10.83 7.79
N SER A 106 3.90 -11.83 6.96
CA SER A 106 4.32 -11.88 5.56
C SER A 106 3.70 -10.74 4.74
N MET A 107 2.40 -10.51 4.91
CA MET A 107 1.67 -9.41 4.25
C MET A 107 2.22 -8.05 4.67
N ALA A 108 2.55 -7.87 5.95
CA ALA A 108 3.15 -6.63 6.45
C ALA A 108 4.51 -6.38 5.79
N VAL A 109 5.40 -7.39 5.78
CA VAL A 109 6.74 -7.28 5.15
C VAL A 109 6.63 -6.96 3.66
N ILE A 110 5.76 -7.64 2.91
CA ILE A 110 5.57 -7.37 1.49
C ILE A 110 5.08 -5.92 1.28
N PHE A 111 4.09 -5.47 2.04
CA PHE A 111 3.57 -4.11 1.90
C PHE A 111 4.64 -3.06 2.23
N GLU A 112 5.38 -3.26 3.31
CA GLU A 112 6.48 -2.39 3.69
C GLU A 112 7.60 -2.34 2.63
N ASN A 113 7.93 -3.47 1.98
CA ASN A 113 8.89 -3.50 0.86
C ASN A 113 8.40 -2.67 -0.33
N VAL A 114 7.13 -2.81 -0.72
CA VAL A 114 6.53 -2.00 -1.80
C VAL A 114 6.55 -0.51 -1.45
N VAL A 115 6.28 -0.17 -0.17
CA VAL A 115 6.34 1.22 0.30
C VAL A 115 7.78 1.74 0.33
N ALA A 116 8.77 0.95 0.74
CA ALA A 116 10.18 1.33 0.66
C ALA A 116 10.59 1.62 -0.79
N GLU A 117 10.25 0.73 -1.73
CA GLU A 117 10.53 0.95 -3.15
C GLU A 117 9.86 2.24 -3.66
N ALA A 118 8.57 2.45 -3.38
CA ALA A 118 7.83 3.64 -3.80
C ALA A 118 8.44 4.92 -3.20
N THR A 119 8.76 4.92 -1.90
CA THR A 119 9.26 6.11 -1.20
C THR A 119 10.69 6.47 -1.58
N SER A 120 11.52 5.49 -2.00
CA SER A 120 12.84 5.77 -2.58
C SER A 120 12.76 6.67 -3.83
N ARG A 121 11.61 6.69 -4.52
CA ARG A 121 11.41 7.43 -5.76
C ARG A 121 10.70 8.78 -5.58
N ILE A 122 10.33 9.17 -4.36
CA ILE A 122 9.68 10.48 -4.08
C ILE A 122 10.51 11.64 -4.63
N TRP A 123 11.84 11.51 -4.60
CA TRP A 123 12.77 12.52 -5.09
C TRP A 123 13.53 12.10 -6.36
N GLY A 124 12.96 11.17 -7.14
CA GLY A 124 13.61 10.58 -8.31
C GLY A 124 14.84 9.76 -7.91
N ASP A 125 15.84 9.72 -8.79
CA ASP A 125 17.02 8.85 -8.67
C ASP A 125 17.94 9.17 -7.48
N ALA A 126 17.76 10.34 -6.85
CA ALA A 126 18.53 10.76 -5.68
C ALA A 126 17.88 10.33 -4.34
N GLY A 127 16.68 9.76 -4.39
CA GLY A 127 16.01 9.27 -3.19
C GLY A 127 16.51 7.87 -2.81
N HIS A 128 16.55 7.64 -1.50
CA HIS A 128 16.83 6.35 -0.89
C HIS A 128 15.71 6.02 0.07
N ALA A 129 15.46 4.73 0.25
CA ALA A 129 14.62 4.25 1.32
C ALA A 129 15.05 2.86 1.74
N LEU A 130 14.72 2.50 2.98
CA LEU A 130 14.86 1.15 3.48
C LEU A 130 13.71 0.79 4.41
N ARG A 131 13.50 -0.52 4.56
CA ARG A 131 12.52 -1.08 5.48
C ARG A 131 13.10 -1.23 6.87
N PHE A 132 12.72 -0.33 7.79
CA PHE A 132 13.17 -0.33 9.17
C PHE A 132 12.33 -1.24 10.10
N GLY A 133 11.11 -1.60 9.69
CA GLY A 133 10.18 -2.41 10.48
C GLY A 133 10.79 -3.71 11.04
N TRP A 134 10.21 -4.22 12.13
CA TRP A 134 10.58 -5.52 12.71
C TRP A 134 9.55 -6.59 12.31
N PRO A 135 9.97 -7.78 11.83
CA PRO A 135 11.35 -8.26 11.68
C PRO A 135 12.10 -7.69 10.50
N SER A 136 13.43 -7.84 10.49
CA SER A 136 14.30 -7.30 9.43
C SER A 136 15.14 -8.37 8.72
N ASP A 137 15.23 -8.24 7.40
CA ASP A 137 15.99 -9.09 6.47
C ASP A 137 17.19 -8.33 5.85
N ILE A 138 17.28 -7.02 6.08
CA ILE A 138 18.34 -6.16 5.52
C ILE A 138 19.51 -5.91 6.48
N GLY A 139 19.69 -6.79 7.45
CA GLY A 139 20.79 -6.71 8.43
C GLY A 139 20.58 -5.68 9.55
N ARG A 140 19.36 -5.16 9.74
CA ARG A 140 19.03 -4.33 10.91
C ARG A 140 19.14 -5.16 12.21
N PRO A 141 19.91 -4.71 13.20
CA PRO A 141 19.99 -5.38 14.50
C PRO A 141 18.63 -5.52 15.21
N PRO A 142 18.41 -6.59 16.00
CA PRO A 142 17.18 -6.78 16.75
C PRO A 142 17.02 -5.82 17.93
N GLU A 143 18.13 -5.43 18.55
CA GLU A 143 18.14 -4.43 19.62
C GLU A 143 17.95 -3.02 19.03
N PHE A 144 16.97 -2.29 19.56
CA PHE A 144 16.56 -1.02 18.96
C PHE A 144 17.67 0.05 18.97
N ASP A 145 18.46 0.15 20.03
CA ASP A 145 19.58 1.09 20.11
C ASP A 145 20.65 0.79 19.06
N LEU A 146 20.93 -0.50 18.81
CA LEU A 146 21.82 -0.92 17.73
C LEU A 146 21.19 -0.67 16.36
N ALA A 147 19.88 -0.85 16.21
CA ALA A 147 19.15 -0.53 14.99
C ALA A 147 19.20 0.97 14.65
N ILE A 148 19.12 1.85 15.64
CA ILE A 148 19.27 3.30 15.44
C ILE A 148 20.70 3.65 15.00
N ARG A 149 21.72 3.07 15.63
CA ARG A 149 23.14 3.27 15.21
C ARG A 149 23.37 2.80 13.78
N TRP A 150 22.82 1.64 13.44
CA TRP A 150 22.86 1.09 12.10
C TRP A 150 22.16 2.02 11.10
N LEU A 151 20.95 2.50 11.42
CA LEU A 151 20.19 3.41 10.56
C LEU A 151 20.93 4.75 10.36
N ALA A 152 21.50 5.31 11.42
CA ALA A 152 22.30 6.54 11.35
C ALA A 152 23.46 6.39 10.34
N GLN A 153 24.14 5.24 10.36
CA GLN A 153 25.17 4.90 9.39
C GLN A 153 24.62 4.77 7.96
N GLN A 154 23.45 4.14 7.76
CA GLN A 154 22.83 4.02 6.43
C GLN A 154 22.46 5.39 5.85
N ILE A 155 21.94 6.29 6.69
CA ILE A 155 21.50 7.62 6.28
C ILE A 155 22.69 8.59 6.12
N GLY A 156 23.78 8.38 6.86
CA GLY A 156 24.93 9.29 6.88
C GLY A 156 24.76 10.45 7.87
N VAL A 157 24.14 10.19 9.03
CA VAL A 157 23.97 11.16 10.13
C VAL A 157 24.56 10.61 11.42
N ASP A 158 24.79 11.51 12.39
CA ASP A 158 25.23 11.10 13.73
C ASP A 158 24.08 10.52 14.55
N VAL A 159 24.44 9.74 15.57
CA VAL A 159 23.48 9.24 16.57
C VAL A 159 23.15 10.37 17.54
N GLY A 160 21.86 10.57 17.79
CA GLY A 160 21.37 11.56 18.74
C GLY A 160 21.76 11.22 20.18
N GLN A 161 21.92 12.25 21.02
CA GLN A 161 22.33 12.10 22.42
C GLN A 161 21.15 11.83 23.36
N GLY A 162 19.91 11.93 22.86
CA GLY A 162 18.69 11.83 23.66
C GLY A 162 18.09 10.44 23.66
N TYR A 163 18.89 9.40 23.92
CA TYR A 163 18.36 8.03 23.90
C TYR A 163 17.25 7.85 24.93
N ARG A 164 16.12 7.35 24.43
CA ARG A 164 14.96 6.92 25.20
C ARG A 164 14.47 5.61 24.61
N GLN A 165 14.14 4.65 25.46
CA GLN A 165 13.63 3.36 24.99
C GLN A 165 12.28 3.56 24.28
N PRO A 166 12.09 3.00 23.08
CA PRO A 166 10.83 3.14 22.36
C PRO A 166 9.75 2.28 23.01
N ARG A 167 8.48 2.62 22.76
CA ARG A 167 7.34 1.77 23.17
C ARG A 167 7.15 0.56 22.26
N ARG A 168 7.61 0.65 21.01
CA ARG A 168 7.56 -0.41 19.98
C ARG A 168 8.96 -0.75 19.51
N LYS A 169 9.16 -1.95 18.98
CA LYS A 169 10.49 -2.44 18.53
C LYS A 169 11.09 -1.64 17.38
N ASP A 170 10.31 -0.77 16.75
CA ASP A 170 10.62 0.03 15.57
C ASP A 170 10.36 1.52 15.80
N GLY A 171 9.97 1.94 17.01
CA GLY A 171 9.61 3.34 17.27
C GLY A 171 8.42 3.85 16.46
N GLY A 172 7.56 2.95 15.96
CA GLY A 172 6.40 3.28 15.11
C GLY A 172 6.74 3.62 13.66
N VAL A 173 7.93 3.29 13.18
CA VAL A 173 8.34 3.55 11.79
C VAL A 173 8.70 2.23 11.11
N ASP A 174 8.06 1.96 9.99
CA ASP A 174 8.28 0.75 9.21
C ASP A 174 9.23 1.01 8.04
N VAL A 175 9.21 2.21 7.46
CA VAL A 175 10.07 2.61 6.34
C VAL A 175 10.66 3.99 6.60
N VAL A 176 11.94 4.15 6.27
CA VAL A 176 12.64 5.43 6.34
C VAL A 176 13.14 5.77 4.94
N ALA A 177 12.80 6.96 4.45
CA ALA A 177 13.25 7.48 3.17
C ALA A 177 13.99 8.81 3.34
N TRP A 178 15.01 9.06 2.53
CA TRP A 178 15.79 10.31 2.57
C TRP A 178 16.38 10.64 1.21
N ARG A 179 16.82 11.88 1.02
CA ARG A 179 17.48 12.34 -0.22
C ARG A 179 18.73 13.13 0.10
N PRO A 180 19.91 12.50 0.19
CA PRO A 180 21.16 13.19 0.53
C PRO A 180 21.52 14.21 -0.55
N PHE A 181 22.33 15.20 -0.16
CA PHE A 181 22.97 16.10 -1.11
C PHE A 181 24.34 15.54 -1.55
N PRO A 182 24.82 15.87 -2.76
CA PRO A 182 26.10 15.36 -3.27
C PRO A 182 27.33 15.74 -2.42
N ASP A 183 27.23 16.73 -1.54
CA ASP A 183 28.31 17.16 -0.65
C ASP A 183 28.41 16.32 0.63
N GLY A 184 27.51 15.35 0.83
CA GLY A 184 27.49 14.45 1.98
C GLY A 184 27.16 15.15 3.30
N ARG A 185 26.69 16.41 3.26
CA ARG A 185 26.31 17.14 4.46
C ARG A 185 24.94 16.72 4.93
N SER A 186 24.73 16.77 6.24
CA SER A 186 23.42 16.65 6.87
C SER A 186 22.51 17.85 6.50
N GLY A 187 21.26 17.82 6.96
CA GLY A 187 20.26 18.85 6.62
C GLY A 187 19.48 18.57 5.32
N PHE A 188 19.44 17.32 4.90
CA PHE A 188 18.59 16.85 3.81
C PHE A 188 17.22 16.36 4.31
N PRO A 189 16.20 16.29 3.44
CA PRO A 189 14.88 15.80 3.85
C PRO A 189 14.91 14.32 4.20
N VAL A 190 14.24 13.98 5.30
CA VAL A 190 13.97 12.61 5.76
C VAL A 190 12.46 12.45 5.92
N VAL A 191 11.94 11.30 5.50
CA VAL A 191 10.55 10.88 5.67
C VAL A 191 10.50 9.62 6.52
N LEU A 192 9.73 9.68 7.60
CA LEU A 192 9.46 8.55 8.49
C LEU A 192 8.05 8.02 8.18
N VAL A 193 7.95 6.78 7.74
CA VAL A 193 6.72 6.20 7.23
C VAL A 193 6.21 5.11 8.18
N GLN A 194 4.98 5.26 8.65
CA GLN A 194 4.22 4.15 9.25
C GLN A 194 3.36 3.52 8.16
N CYS A 195 3.50 2.21 7.98
CA CYS A 195 2.66 1.39 7.12
C CYS A 195 1.50 0.83 7.94
N THR A 196 0.31 0.71 7.34
CA THR A 196 -0.82 0.06 8.00
C THR A 196 -1.73 -0.69 7.04
N LEU A 197 -2.07 -1.92 7.45
CA LEU A 197 -3.06 -2.79 6.81
C LEU A 197 -4.41 -2.78 7.55
N GLN A 198 -4.64 -1.77 8.39
CA GLN A 198 -5.85 -1.62 9.22
C GLN A 198 -6.78 -0.54 8.67
N GLU A 199 -8.08 -0.62 8.98
CA GLU A 199 -9.07 0.37 8.56
C GLU A 199 -8.97 1.70 9.32
N ASN A 200 -8.56 1.68 10.60
CA ASN A 200 -8.52 2.88 11.43
C ASN A 200 -7.22 3.69 11.21
N LEU A 201 -7.18 4.42 10.09
CA LEU A 201 -6.01 5.18 9.65
C LEU A 201 -5.63 6.32 10.60
N LEU A 202 -6.62 7.03 11.16
CA LEU A 202 -6.39 8.21 12.01
C LEU A 202 -5.65 7.85 13.31
N ALA A 203 -5.97 6.70 13.90
CA ALA A 203 -5.27 6.22 15.09
C ALA A 203 -3.81 5.87 14.80
N LYS A 204 -3.52 5.35 13.61
CA LYS A 204 -2.19 4.87 13.22
C LYS A 204 -1.20 5.98 12.87
N GLY A 205 -1.67 7.10 12.33
CA GLY A 205 -0.80 8.24 12.07
C GLY A 205 -0.08 8.78 13.32
N MET A 206 -0.61 8.55 14.52
CA MET A 206 -0.01 9.04 15.77
C MET A 206 1.13 8.16 16.31
N ASP A 207 1.44 7.04 15.65
CA ASP A 207 2.45 6.10 16.14
C ASP A 207 3.90 6.62 15.97
N VAL A 208 4.13 7.53 15.02
CA VAL A 208 5.43 8.18 14.79
C VAL A 208 5.56 9.45 15.63
N ASP A 209 6.48 9.45 16.60
CA ASP A 209 6.84 10.65 17.38
C ASP A 209 8.12 11.29 16.84
N THR A 210 7.97 12.36 16.05
CA THR A 210 9.12 13.06 15.43
C THR A 210 10.11 13.61 16.44
N ARG A 211 9.68 13.95 17.67
CA ARG A 211 10.59 14.46 18.70
C ARG A 211 11.48 13.36 19.27
N LEU A 212 10.94 12.15 19.44
CA LEU A 212 11.74 10.98 19.81
C LEU A 212 12.70 10.61 18.69
N TRP A 213 12.23 10.62 17.44
CA TRP A 213 13.09 10.34 16.29
C TRP A 213 14.23 11.35 16.13
N GLY A 214 13.96 12.64 16.32
CA GLY A 214 14.99 13.70 16.37
C GLY A 214 15.93 13.60 17.57
N SER A 215 15.56 12.86 18.63
CA SER A 215 16.47 12.60 19.75
C SER A 215 17.34 11.34 19.55
N TRP A 216 16.94 10.44 18.65
CA TRP A 216 17.67 9.23 18.28
C TRP A 216 18.63 9.44 17.11
N LEU A 217 18.26 10.25 16.13
CA LEU A 217 19.08 10.62 14.97
C LEU A 217 19.38 12.11 15.05
N ALA A 218 20.66 12.51 14.92
CA ALA A 218 21.07 13.90 14.93
C ALA A 218 20.75 14.58 13.58
N MET A 219 19.46 14.81 13.35
CA MET A 219 18.96 15.46 12.14
C MET A 219 18.93 16.98 12.32
N ASP A 220 19.47 17.71 11.34
CA ASP A 220 19.44 19.19 11.34
C ASP A 220 18.09 19.76 10.87
N VAL A 221 17.23 18.90 10.30
CA VAL A 221 15.90 19.25 9.81
C VAL A 221 14.90 18.25 10.37
N ASP A 222 13.76 18.75 10.83
CA ASP A 222 12.68 17.89 11.33
C ASP A 222 12.20 16.94 10.21
N PRO A 223 12.10 15.62 10.49
CA PRO A 223 11.62 14.68 9.50
C PRO A 223 10.14 14.90 9.21
N THR A 224 9.75 14.68 7.96
CA THR A 224 8.33 14.61 7.58
C THR A 224 7.78 13.23 7.96
N THR A 225 6.56 13.17 8.47
CA THR A 225 5.88 11.89 8.73
C THR A 225 4.95 11.54 7.57
N ALA A 226 4.88 10.24 7.27
CA ALA A 226 3.99 9.69 6.26
C ALA A 226 3.19 8.52 6.82
N LEU A 227 1.96 8.36 6.33
CA LEU A 227 1.13 7.19 6.59
C LEU A 227 0.86 6.47 5.27
N ALA A 228 1.30 5.23 5.17
CA ALA A 228 1.09 4.37 4.00
C ALA A 228 -0.04 3.36 4.24
N THR A 229 -0.96 3.25 3.28
CA THR A 229 -2.07 2.30 3.32
C THR A 229 -2.33 1.68 1.95
N PRO A 230 -2.71 0.38 1.89
CA PRO A 230 -3.10 -0.27 0.64
C PRO A 230 -4.47 0.19 0.11
N THR A 231 -5.21 0.98 0.88
CA THR A 231 -6.52 1.49 0.49
C THR A 231 -6.36 2.64 -0.51
N ALA A 232 -7.16 2.66 -1.59
CA ALA A 232 -7.33 3.87 -2.41
C ALA A 232 -8.29 4.83 -1.70
N LEU A 233 -7.81 6.00 -1.30
CA LEU A 233 -8.60 6.95 -0.51
C LEU A 233 -9.30 7.96 -1.40
N ALA A 234 -10.63 8.02 -1.31
CA ALA A 234 -11.37 9.13 -1.90
C ALA A 234 -11.07 10.44 -1.17
N ALA A 235 -11.12 11.55 -1.92
CA ALA A 235 -11.17 12.87 -1.32
C ALA A 235 -12.37 12.98 -0.36
N GLY A 236 -12.16 13.57 0.82
CA GLY A 236 -13.18 13.68 1.85
C GLY A 236 -12.59 13.91 3.23
N THR A 237 -13.41 13.75 4.28
CA THR A 237 -13.04 14.06 5.66
C THR A 237 -11.79 13.32 6.13
N ILE A 238 -11.74 12.00 5.96
CA ILE A 238 -10.58 11.18 6.38
C ILE A 238 -9.31 11.63 5.65
N TRP A 239 -9.38 11.82 4.33
CA TRP A 239 -8.26 12.32 3.54
C TRP A 239 -7.76 13.66 4.05
N ASN A 240 -8.67 14.62 4.25
CA ASN A 240 -8.33 15.96 4.69
C ASN A 240 -7.67 15.94 6.08
N GLU A 241 -8.22 15.16 7.02
CA GLU A 241 -7.64 15.03 8.36
C GLU A 241 -6.25 14.41 8.35
N LEU A 242 -6.04 13.37 7.53
CA LEU A 242 -4.73 12.74 7.38
C LEU A 242 -3.73 13.70 6.72
N ALA A 243 -4.12 14.34 5.62
CA ALA A 243 -3.26 15.22 4.83
C ALA A 243 -2.86 16.51 5.57
N LEU A 244 -3.60 16.91 6.61
CA LEU A 244 -3.22 18.01 7.50
C LEU A 244 -2.03 17.67 8.40
N LYS A 245 -1.77 16.38 8.64
CA LYS A 245 -0.78 15.92 9.63
C LYS A 245 0.35 15.10 9.02
N TYR A 246 0.09 14.43 7.89
CA TYR A 246 0.96 13.43 7.31
C TYR A 246 1.02 13.57 5.79
N MET A 247 2.16 13.18 5.22
CA MET A 247 2.19 12.79 3.83
C MET A 247 1.40 11.48 3.65
N VAL A 248 0.24 11.57 3.03
CA VAL A 248 -0.61 10.39 2.77
C VAL A 248 -0.08 9.62 1.57
N LEU A 249 0.25 8.34 1.77
CA LEU A 249 0.66 7.40 0.72
C LEU A 249 -0.43 6.32 0.60
N ASP A 250 -1.48 6.63 -0.17
CA ASP A 250 -2.53 5.67 -0.48
C ASP A 250 -2.12 4.79 -1.67
N ARG A 251 -2.95 3.79 -2.04
CA ARG A 251 -2.62 2.85 -3.13
C ARG A 251 -2.21 3.55 -4.42
N ILE A 252 -2.93 4.61 -4.81
CA ILE A 252 -2.67 5.33 -6.06
C ILE A 252 -1.30 6.01 -6.01
N ARG A 253 -0.94 6.64 -4.89
CA ARG A 253 0.37 7.27 -4.72
C ARG A 253 1.50 6.25 -4.63
N ILE A 254 1.31 5.15 -3.90
CA ILE A 254 2.31 4.08 -3.76
C ILE A 254 2.64 3.49 -5.14
N VAL A 255 1.62 3.05 -5.88
CA VAL A 255 1.79 2.46 -7.21
C VAL A 255 2.29 3.48 -8.23
N GLY A 256 1.82 4.74 -8.13
CA GLY A 256 2.29 5.84 -8.97
C GLY A 256 3.76 6.24 -8.75
N LEU A 257 4.36 5.81 -7.63
CA LEU A 257 5.78 6.03 -7.32
C LEU A 257 6.65 4.79 -7.58
N ALA A 258 6.14 3.58 -7.33
CA ALA A 258 6.89 2.31 -7.50
C ALA A 258 7.43 2.11 -8.94
N ALA A 259 8.40 1.23 -9.15
CA ALA A 259 8.80 0.88 -10.52
C ALA A 259 7.65 0.21 -11.28
N PRO A 260 7.64 0.29 -12.63
CA PRO A 260 6.76 -0.53 -13.45
C PRO A 260 7.04 -2.04 -13.34
N SER A 261 8.20 -2.45 -12.79
CA SER A 261 8.64 -3.84 -12.74
C SER A 261 8.06 -4.59 -11.55
N VAL A 262 7.44 -5.72 -11.88
CA VAL A 262 7.27 -6.99 -11.17
C VAL A 262 7.60 -6.96 -9.67
N THR A 263 6.58 -7.20 -8.86
CA THR A 263 6.73 -7.44 -7.43
C THR A 263 7.74 -8.54 -7.14
N ASP A 264 8.43 -8.45 -6.00
CA ASP A 264 9.44 -9.45 -5.64
C ASP A 264 8.84 -10.88 -5.56
N GLU A 265 9.70 -11.91 -5.58
CA GLU A 265 9.26 -13.31 -5.59
C GLU A 265 8.32 -13.64 -4.43
N LEU A 266 8.54 -13.02 -3.26
CA LEU A 266 7.71 -13.19 -2.07
C LEU A 266 6.29 -12.67 -2.31
N ALA A 267 6.17 -11.45 -2.83
CA ALA A 267 4.91 -10.83 -3.19
C ALA A 267 4.18 -11.62 -4.28
N GLN A 268 4.89 -12.10 -5.30
CA GLN A 268 4.29 -12.92 -6.35
C GLN A 268 3.72 -14.24 -5.83
N GLY A 269 4.48 -14.93 -4.97
CA GLY A 269 4.02 -16.16 -4.34
C GLY A 269 2.76 -15.92 -3.51
N TRP A 270 2.75 -14.84 -2.73
CA TRP A 270 1.59 -14.44 -1.92
C TRP A 270 0.37 -14.10 -2.79
N VAL A 271 0.53 -13.27 -3.84
CA VAL A 271 -0.58 -12.90 -4.73
C VAL A 271 -1.15 -14.12 -5.46
N THR A 272 -0.28 -15.00 -5.95
CA THR A 272 -0.71 -16.22 -6.65
C THR A 272 -1.51 -17.14 -5.72
N GLY A 273 -1.02 -17.35 -4.49
CA GLY A 273 -1.75 -18.10 -3.46
C GLY A 273 -3.12 -17.47 -3.15
N ALA A 274 -3.15 -16.16 -2.90
CA ALA A 274 -4.39 -15.45 -2.58
C ALA A 274 -5.43 -15.49 -3.72
N ILE A 275 -5.01 -15.40 -4.98
CA ILE A 275 -5.91 -15.50 -6.13
C ILE A 275 -6.42 -16.94 -6.28
N ASN A 276 -5.57 -17.96 -6.11
CA ASN A 276 -5.99 -19.36 -6.19
C ASN A 276 -6.98 -19.72 -5.08
N ASP A 277 -6.68 -19.37 -3.83
CA ASP A 277 -7.56 -19.60 -2.69
C ASP A 277 -8.92 -18.91 -2.88
N LEU A 278 -8.91 -17.69 -3.42
CA LEU A 278 -10.13 -16.96 -3.75
C LEU A 278 -10.90 -17.63 -4.90
N GLN A 279 -10.22 -18.11 -5.93
CA GLN A 279 -10.85 -18.82 -7.03
C GLN A 279 -11.55 -20.09 -6.53
N GLU A 280 -10.85 -20.92 -5.76
CA GLU A 280 -11.42 -22.13 -5.16
C GLU A 280 -12.65 -21.79 -4.31
N HIS A 281 -12.56 -20.77 -3.46
CA HIS A 281 -13.69 -20.31 -2.67
C HIS A 281 -14.89 -19.89 -3.54
N MET A 282 -14.65 -19.09 -4.57
CA MET A 282 -15.71 -18.60 -5.46
C MET A 282 -16.36 -19.76 -6.26
N GLU A 283 -15.59 -20.77 -6.67
CA GLU A 283 -16.13 -21.99 -7.30
C GLU A 283 -17.01 -22.78 -6.31
N GLU A 284 -16.58 -22.95 -5.06
CA GLU A 284 -17.34 -23.65 -4.02
C GLU A 284 -18.69 -23.00 -3.71
N VAL A 285 -18.75 -21.67 -3.72
CA VAL A 285 -19.99 -20.92 -3.43
C VAL A 285 -20.83 -20.62 -4.68
N GLY A 286 -20.41 -21.10 -5.87
CA GLY A 286 -21.11 -20.90 -7.14
C GLY A 286 -21.10 -19.45 -7.64
N GLU A 287 -20.02 -18.72 -7.37
CA GLU A 287 -19.78 -17.34 -7.80
C GLU A 287 -18.96 -17.21 -9.10
N LEU A 288 -18.52 -18.34 -9.69
CA LEU A 288 -17.80 -18.38 -10.97
C LEU A 288 -18.57 -19.11 -12.07
#